data_AF-A0A3A4JK49-F1
#
_entry.id   AF-A0A3A4JK49-F1
#
_cell.length_a   1.000
_cell.length_b   1.000
_cell.length_c   1.000
_cell.angle_alpha   90.00
_cell.angle_beta   90.00
_cell.angle_gamma   90.00
#
_symmetry.space_group_name_H-M   'P 1'
#
loop_
_entity.id
_entity.type
_entity.pdbx_description
1 polymer ?
#
loop_
_entity_poly.entity_id
_entity_poly.type
_entity_poly.pdbx_seq_one_letter_code
_entity_poly.pdbx_strand_id
1 'polypeptide(L)'
;MIESQKIKESPLSAWLGAIVAILMLCSTFLSVSCGENDADGDATDGDTGNGDLDGDPSDSRSDGDASDGGSEGETREDELDEAASDGDSDGDATDGDSGDGDLDDEASDDGSDGEIDDGELDEATGDGDSDGGADDDADGDADDDADDDADDDSVGDADDEGGRGELEADRDEPENDGFESDGDAEEASEDPETIERYVLAVDQEAYTEDLNFIAQARVPGSPHWQAVQDLCAERFADYGYETERLDYGAGVNVVGKKPGLDPQGVQVLISAHYDHIADCPGADDNASGVAAVLETARVLAEARFANTLILACWDEEERGLIGSLAYAGEADARGDAIAAAFVYDMIAYTDPDPGSQEIPFGFESFPEAVAWLDAREDRGDFLSVIADEWARPASDGLTLWGGAVGLPLYVVELTEDQKNLDHFANLRRSDHAAFWFYDRPALLLNDTGNFRNPYYHCLGGPDAVETLDIPFAVKVIQATIGATVELLGLREAE
;
A
#
# COMPACT_ATOMS: atom_id res chain seq x y z
N MET A 1 -13.31 54.04 -5.27
CA MET A 1 -13.02 53.97 -3.82
C MET A 1 -13.73 52.76 -3.27
N ILE A 2 -13.05 51.62 -3.26
CA ILE A 2 -13.38 50.48 -2.40
C ILE A 2 -12.03 49.97 -1.90
N GLU A 3 -11.91 49.93 -0.58
CA GLU A 3 -10.70 49.67 0.20
C GLU A 3 -10.20 48.23 0.06
N SER A 4 -8.87 48.10 0.04
CA SER A 4 -8.12 46.87 0.25
C SER A 4 -8.15 46.50 1.73
N GLN A 5 -8.56 45.28 2.07
CA GLN A 5 -8.24 44.66 3.35
C GLN A 5 -7.19 43.58 3.14
N LYS A 6 -6.02 43.82 3.73
CA LYS A 6 -4.93 42.85 3.90
C LYS A 6 -5.40 41.74 4.83
N ILE A 7 -5.32 40.49 4.35
CA ILE A 7 -5.41 39.30 5.20
C ILE A 7 -4.07 39.19 5.94
N LYS A 8 -4.15 39.08 7.27
CA LYS A 8 -3.02 38.79 8.16
C LYS A 8 -2.68 37.30 8.04
N GLU A 9 -1.41 37.00 7.78
CA GLU A 9 -0.85 35.66 7.91
C GLU A 9 -1.03 35.17 9.36
N SER A 10 -1.50 33.92 9.50
CA SER A 10 -1.68 33.25 10.79
C SER A 10 -0.37 32.57 11.22
N PRO A 11 -0.13 32.38 12.52
CA PRO A 11 1.12 31.81 13.05
C PRO A 11 1.31 30.31 12.80
N LEU A 12 0.46 29.67 11.97
CA LEU A 12 0.52 28.24 11.67
C LEU A 12 1.63 27.86 10.68
N SER A 13 2.04 28.78 9.80
CA SER A 13 3.16 28.55 8.86
C SER A 13 4.53 28.45 9.56
N ALA A 14 4.67 29.07 10.74
CA ALA A 14 5.89 28.98 11.55
C ALA A 14 6.02 27.66 12.32
N TRP A 15 4.92 26.95 12.55
CA TRP A 15 4.93 25.65 13.25
C TRP A 15 5.25 24.47 12.33
N LEU A 16 4.80 24.49 11.07
CA LEU A 16 5.21 23.49 10.08
C LEU A 16 6.71 23.52 9.79
N GLY A 17 7.31 24.72 9.70
CA GLY A 17 8.76 24.85 9.49
C GLY A 17 9.61 24.33 10.65
N ALA A 18 9.10 24.36 11.89
CA ALA A 18 9.82 23.89 13.06
C ALA A 18 9.81 22.35 13.20
N ILE A 19 8.73 21.69 12.77
CA ILE A 19 8.62 20.21 12.83
C ILE A 19 9.51 19.56 11.76
N VAL A 20 9.58 20.14 10.55
CA VAL A 20 10.49 19.70 9.48
C VAL A 20 11.96 19.85 9.90
N ALA A 21 12.30 20.91 10.63
CA ALA A 21 13.67 21.13 11.12
C ALA A 21 14.08 20.17 12.26
N ILE A 22 13.14 19.75 13.11
CA ILE A 22 13.40 18.81 14.21
C ILE A 22 13.62 17.38 13.66
N LEU A 23 12.90 16.99 12.61
CA LEU A 23 13.12 15.71 11.93
C LEU A 23 14.45 15.65 11.16
N MET A 24 14.91 16.77 10.59
CA MET A 24 16.22 16.82 9.92
C MET A 24 17.42 16.76 10.87
N LEU A 25 17.27 17.18 12.13
CA LEU A 25 18.37 17.14 13.12
C LEU A 25 18.59 15.75 13.74
N CYS A 26 17.60 14.86 13.71
CA CYS A 26 17.77 13.48 14.20
C CYS A 26 18.56 12.58 13.23
N SER A 27 18.57 12.88 11.94
CA SER A 27 19.26 12.06 10.93
C SER A 27 20.77 12.30 10.84
N THR A 28 21.32 13.29 11.55
CA THR A 28 22.76 13.63 11.51
C THR A 28 23.60 13.01 12.63
N PHE A 29 23.02 12.18 13.52
CA PHE A 29 23.75 11.58 14.65
C PHE A 29 24.16 10.10 14.50
N LEU A 30 23.94 9.48 13.33
CA LEU A 30 24.27 8.05 13.08
C LEU A 30 25.34 7.82 12.01
N SER A 31 26.22 8.79 11.76
CA SER A 31 27.37 8.61 10.86
C SER A 31 28.64 9.26 11.38
N VAL A 32 29.18 8.75 12.50
CA VAL A 32 30.61 8.87 12.84
C VAL A 32 31.03 7.62 13.62
N SER A 33 31.60 6.61 12.95
CA SER A 33 32.77 5.86 13.44
C SER A 33 33.23 4.84 12.38
N CYS A 34 34.03 5.31 11.43
CA CYS A 34 35.01 4.48 10.73
C CYS A 34 36.30 5.30 10.69
N GLY A 35 37.20 5.00 11.63
CA GLY A 35 38.55 5.53 11.69
C GLY A 35 39.53 4.37 11.74
N GLU A 36 40.54 4.46 10.89
CA GLU A 36 41.59 3.49 10.61
C GLU A 36 42.26 2.85 11.83
N ASN A 37 42.77 1.63 11.65
CA ASN A 37 44.04 1.22 12.25
C ASN A 37 44.75 0.19 11.34
N ASP A 38 45.73 0.69 10.58
CA ASP A 38 46.89 -0.08 10.14
C ASP A 38 47.85 -0.28 11.32
N ALA A 39 48.26 -1.52 11.58
CA ALA A 39 49.57 -1.80 12.15
C ALA A 39 50.00 -3.26 11.87
N ASP A 40 51.19 -3.36 11.28
CA ASP A 40 52.01 -4.54 11.04
C ASP A 40 52.16 -5.49 12.24
N GLY A 41 52.37 -6.79 11.99
CA GLY A 41 53.00 -7.64 13.02
C GLY A 41 52.91 -9.15 12.87
N ASP A 42 53.82 -9.70 12.06
CA ASP A 42 54.63 -10.89 12.35
C ASP A 42 54.02 -12.30 12.29
N ALA A 43 54.77 -13.16 11.60
CA ALA A 43 54.53 -14.57 11.37
C ALA A 43 55.18 -15.41 12.45
N THR A 44 54.49 -16.43 12.96
CA THR A 44 55.15 -17.62 13.51
C THR A 44 54.36 -18.89 13.23
N ASP A 45 55.05 -19.81 12.55
CA ASP A 45 54.77 -21.24 12.45
C ASP A 45 54.52 -21.90 13.81
N GLY A 46 53.66 -22.93 13.81
CA GLY A 46 53.38 -23.76 14.97
C GLY A 46 52.69 -25.07 14.60
N ASP A 47 53.43 -25.93 13.90
CA ASP A 47 53.16 -27.36 13.71
C ASP A 47 53.19 -28.13 15.05
N THR A 48 52.12 -28.86 15.37
CA THR A 48 52.19 -30.18 16.02
C THR A 48 51.00 -31.04 15.61
N GLY A 49 51.28 -32.12 14.88
CA GLY A 49 50.31 -33.15 14.50
C GLY A 49 50.03 -34.25 15.54
N ASN A 50 49.23 -35.21 15.04
CA ASN A 50 48.79 -36.55 15.51
C ASN A 50 47.32 -36.63 15.94
N GLY A 51 46.48 -37.51 15.37
CA GLY A 51 46.79 -38.58 14.42
C GLY A 51 45.55 -39.28 13.85
N ASP A 52 45.81 -39.98 12.75
CA ASP A 52 44.92 -40.83 11.96
C ASP A 52 44.48 -42.10 12.71
N LEU A 53 43.28 -42.59 12.37
CA LEU A 53 43.02 -44.03 12.22
C LEU A 53 42.03 -44.26 11.06
N ASP A 54 42.58 -44.85 10.00
CA ASP A 54 41.92 -45.41 8.81
C ASP A 54 40.94 -46.56 9.11
N GLY A 55 40.01 -46.82 8.18
CA GLY A 55 39.30 -48.10 8.11
C GLY A 55 38.19 -48.24 7.07
N ASP A 56 38.53 -48.29 5.79
CA ASP A 56 37.84 -49.06 4.71
C ASP A 56 38.82 -50.23 4.33
N PRO A 57 38.50 -51.37 3.64
CA PRO A 57 37.43 -51.54 2.65
C PRO A 57 36.76 -52.94 2.48
N SER A 58 35.78 -52.95 1.56
CA SER A 58 35.58 -53.93 0.45
C SER A 58 34.39 -54.93 0.44
N ASP A 59 33.65 -54.83 -0.68
CA ASP A 59 33.15 -55.88 -1.60
C ASP A 59 32.14 -56.97 -1.15
N SER A 60 30.97 -57.02 -1.83
CA SER A 60 30.77 -57.87 -3.04
C SER A 60 29.28 -58.09 -3.45
N ARG A 61 29.00 -57.72 -4.71
CA ARG A 61 28.21 -58.37 -5.78
C ARG A 61 27.16 -59.47 -5.46
N SER A 62 26.00 -59.40 -6.15
CA SER A 62 25.63 -60.40 -7.20
C SER A 62 24.34 -60.05 -7.96
N ASP A 63 24.36 -60.42 -9.23
CA ASP A 63 23.42 -60.24 -10.34
C ASP A 63 22.05 -60.95 -10.24
N GLY A 64 21.12 -60.55 -11.12
CA GLY A 64 19.87 -61.26 -11.40
C GLY A 64 19.07 -60.63 -12.56
N ASP A 65 19.39 -61.07 -13.77
CA ASP A 65 18.85 -60.70 -15.09
C ASP A 65 17.52 -61.42 -15.45
N ALA A 66 16.78 -60.84 -16.41
CA ALA A 66 16.11 -61.48 -17.56
C ALA A 66 14.62 -61.17 -17.83
N SER A 67 14.41 -60.49 -18.97
CA SER A 67 13.47 -60.79 -20.09
C SER A 67 11.95 -60.64 -19.85
N ASP A 68 11.05 -60.30 -20.78
CA ASP A 68 10.92 -60.26 -22.26
C ASP A 68 9.58 -59.48 -22.46
N GLY A 69 9.29 -58.62 -23.44
CA GLY A 69 9.41 -58.68 -24.89
C GLY A 69 8.24 -57.87 -25.50
N GLY A 70 8.36 -57.38 -26.74
CA GLY A 70 7.23 -56.80 -27.48
C GLY A 70 7.57 -55.62 -28.39
N SER A 71 8.17 -55.92 -29.54
CA SER A 71 8.39 -55.06 -30.70
C SER A 71 7.15 -54.90 -31.60
N GLU A 72 7.11 -53.80 -32.37
CA GLU A 72 6.63 -53.59 -33.78
C GLU A 72 6.10 -52.14 -33.88
N GLY A 73 6.70 -51.21 -34.64
CA GLY A 73 6.70 -51.10 -36.12
C GLY A 73 5.37 -50.43 -36.57
N GLU A 74 5.25 -49.37 -37.38
CA GLU A 74 6.04 -48.78 -38.46
C GLU A 74 5.37 -47.44 -38.91
N THR A 75 6.21 -46.47 -39.31
CA THR A 75 6.14 -45.51 -40.45
C THR A 75 4.86 -44.78 -40.90
N ARG A 76 5.01 -43.45 -41.10
CA ARG A 76 4.68 -42.60 -42.28
C ARG A 76 5.03 -41.15 -41.90
N GLU A 77 6.07 -40.48 -42.41
CA GLU A 77 6.28 -39.94 -43.77
C GLU A 77 5.02 -39.35 -44.41
N ASP A 78 4.96 -38.01 -44.42
CA ASP A 78 4.48 -37.20 -45.54
C ASP A 78 5.25 -35.86 -45.55
N GLU A 79 5.92 -35.62 -46.69
CA GLU A 79 6.62 -34.40 -47.09
C GLU A 79 5.67 -33.39 -47.76
N LEU A 80 6.24 -32.21 -48.08
CA LEU A 80 5.83 -31.19 -49.08
C LEU A 80 4.98 -30.02 -48.52
N ASP A 81 5.27 -28.74 -48.77
CA ASP A 81 6.09 -28.09 -49.81
C ASP A 81 6.61 -26.72 -49.33
N GLU A 82 7.79 -26.35 -49.83
CA GLU A 82 8.32 -24.99 -49.82
C GLU A 82 7.72 -24.13 -50.95
N ALA A 83 7.62 -22.81 -50.71
CA ALA A 83 7.62 -21.83 -51.79
C ALA A 83 8.26 -20.51 -51.31
N ALA A 84 9.47 -20.26 -51.81
CA ALA A 84 10.05 -18.93 -51.95
C ALA A 84 9.57 -18.29 -53.27
N SER A 85 9.38 -16.96 -53.30
CA SER A 85 9.79 -16.16 -54.45
C SER A 85 9.84 -14.65 -54.16
N ASP A 86 10.94 -14.08 -54.61
CA ASP A 86 11.33 -12.67 -54.71
C ASP A 86 10.34 -11.75 -55.47
N GLY A 87 10.52 -10.44 -55.29
CA GLY A 87 9.98 -9.42 -56.21
C GLY A 87 10.20 -7.96 -55.78
N ASP A 88 11.35 -7.39 -56.17
CA ASP A 88 11.68 -5.95 -56.22
C ASP A 88 10.67 -5.11 -57.04
N SER A 89 10.51 -3.81 -56.70
CA SER A 89 10.90 -2.65 -57.56
C SER A 89 10.23 -1.31 -57.17
N ASP A 90 11.11 -0.32 -56.93
CA ASP A 90 11.18 1.07 -57.45
C ASP A 90 9.94 1.97 -57.70
N GLY A 91 10.08 3.23 -57.25
CA GLY A 91 9.40 4.43 -57.78
C GLY A 91 9.26 5.54 -56.71
N ASP A 92 10.25 6.39 -56.48
CA ASP A 92 10.62 7.65 -57.17
C ASP A 92 9.83 8.90 -56.73
N ALA A 93 10.56 10.01 -56.71
CA ALA A 93 10.47 11.25 -55.96
C ALA A 93 9.44 12.29 -56.44
N THR A 94 9.22 13.31 -55.60
CA THR A 94 9.26 14.77 -55.89
C THR A 94 9.19 15.53 -54.55
N ASP A 95 10.18 16.33 -54.12
CA ASP A 95 10.60 17.69 -54.51
C ASP A 95 9.74 18.86 -53.96
N GLY A 96 10.40 19.79 -53.26
CA GLY A 96 9.95 21.15 -52.89
C GLY A 96 9.79 21.35 -51.37
N ASP A 97 10.31 22.38 -50.71
CA ASP A 97 10.90 23.64 -51.14
C ASP A 97 11.68 24.26 -49.96
N SER A 98 12.74 24.97 -50.32
CA SER A 98 13.61 25.82 -49.53
C SER A 98 12.92 27.05 -48.95
N GLY A 99 13.35 27.50 -47.76
CA GLY A 99 12.95 28.78 -47.18
C GLY A 99 13.96 29.29 -46.17
N ASP A 100 15.00 29.96 -46.68
CA ASP A 100 15.93 30.80 -45.93
C ASP A 100 15.21 31.93 -45.18
N GLY A 101 15.75 32.29 -44.02
CA GLY A 101 15.29 33.42 -43.21
C GLY A 101 16.34 33.87 -42.21
N ASP A 102 17.45 34.41 -42.71
CA ASP A 102 18.37 35.29 -41.96
C ASP A 102 17.61 36.52 -41.44
N LEU A 103 17.74 36.84 -40.15
CA LEU A 103 17.82 38.22 -39.65
C LEU A 103 18.65 38.27 -38.35
N ASP A 104 19.83 38.87 -38.49
CA ASP A 104 20.61 39.49 -37.42
C ASP A 104 19.85 40.67 -36.79
N ASP A 105 20.00 40.89 -35.48
CA ASP A 105 20.32 42.21 -34.91
C ASP A 105 20.65 42.11 -33.39
N GLU A 106 21.96 42.18 -33.13
CA GLU A 106 22.68 42.91 -32.08
C GLU A 106 21.86 43.74 -31.05
N ALA A 107 22.19 43.60 -29.74
CA ALA A 107 22.92 44.64 -28.97
C ALA A 107 22.90 44.43 -27.43
N SER A 108 24.12 44.36 -26.84
CA SER A 108 24.63 45.00 -25.60
C SER A 108 23.85 44.87 -24.27
N ASP A 109 24.38 44.24 -23.23
CA ASP A 109 25.47 44.70 -22.32
C ASP A 109 25.02 45.79 -21.32
N ASP A 110 24.79 45.41 -20.06
CA ASP A 110 25.39 46.06 -18.89
C ASP A 110 25.45 45.13 -17.65
N GLY A 111 26.66 44.96 -17.12
CA GLY A 111 26.91 44.33 -15.84
C GLY A 111 26.96 45.34 -14.68
N SER A 112 26.89 44.82 -13.46
CA SER A 112 27.60 45.38 -12.30
C SER A 112 27.54 44.42 -11.09
N ASP A 113 28.56 43.59 -10.98
CA ASP A 113 29.54 43.49 -9.90
C ASP A 113 29.21 44.16 -8.55
N GLY A 114 29.44 43.41 -7.46
CA GLY A 114 29.44 43.93 -6.09
C GLY A 114 29.99 42.92 -5.06
N GLU A 115 31.31 42.68 -5.11
CA GLU A 115 32.10 42.14 -3.99
C GLU A 115 32.40 43.26 -2.97
N ILE A 116 32.25 42.99 -1.66
CA ILE A 116 33.02 43.54 -0.51
C ILE A 116 32.81 42.52 0.63
N ASP A 117 33.80 41.72 1.04
CA ASP A 117 35.01 41.97 1.84
C ASP A 117 34.79 42.03 3.38
N ASP A 118 35.77 41.41 4.02
CA ASP A 118 36.08 41.00 5.39
C ASP A 118 35.84 41.97 6.59
N GLY A 119 35.84 41.37 7.79
CA GLY A 119 35.73 42.07 9.06
C GLY A 119 35.78 41.16 10.29
N GLU A 120 36.95 40.58 10.55
CA GLU A 120 37.36 39.92 11.80
C GLU A 120 37.74 40.98 12.85
N LEU A 121 37.22 40.94 14.09
CA LEU A 121 37.82 41.60 15.29
C LEU A 121 37.27 41.06 16.63
N ASP A 122 38.17 40.39 17.37
CA ASP A 122 38.55 40.49 18.79
C ASP A 122 37.54 40.40 19.97
N GLU A 123 37.76 39.32 20.74
CA GLU A 123 37.89 39.15 22.20
C GLU A 123 37.65 40.32 23.17
N ALA A 124 36.88 40.06 24.26
CA ALA A 124 37.23 40.45 25.64
C ALA A 124 36.25 39.93 26.73
N THR A 125 36.74 38.98 27.54
CA THR A 125 36.80 38.94 29.02
C THR A 125 35.56 39.04 29.95
N GLY A 126 35.49 38.04 30.86
CA GLY A 126 35.21 38.16 32.32
C GLY A 126 33.75 38.00 32.76
N ASP A 127 33.37 37.33 33.85
CA ASP A 127 34.05 36.68 34.99
C ASP A 127 33.00 35.86 35.79
N GLY A 128 33.44 34.76 36.45
CA GLY A 128 32.99 34.19 37.76
C GLY A 128 31.52 33.79 37.97
N ASP A 129 31.11 32.84 38.80
CA ASP A 129 31.71 32.00 39.85
C ASP A 129 30.74 30.79 40.03
N SER A 130 31.19 29.54 39.96
CA SER A 130 31.59 28.62 41.06
C SER A 130 30.49 28.20 42.07
N ASP A 131 30.56 26.89 42.40
CA ASP A 131 29.93 26.12 43.49
C ASP A 131 28.77 25.21 43.00
N GLY A 132 28.79 23.87 43.11
CA GLY A 132 29.62 22.95 43.90
C GLY A 132 28.72 22.00 44.72
N GLY A 133 28.91 20.68 44.57
CA GLY A 133 28.30 19.60 45.38
C GLY A 133 27.32 18.73 44.57
N ALA A 134 27.57 17.47 44.19
CA ALA A 134 28.12 16.27 44.86
C ALA A 134 27.17 15.62 45.90
N ASP A 135 27.16 14.28 45.85
CA ASP A 135 26.60 13.27 46.78
C ASP A 135 25.20 12.76 46.35
N ASP A 136 25.02 11.55 45.83
CA ASP A 136 25.27 10.17 46.33
C ASP A 136 24.01 9.54 46.99
N ASP A 137 23.80 8.27 46.64
CA ASP A 137 23.15 7.16 47.37
C ASP A 137 21.62 6.95 47.41
N ALA A 138 21.24 5.83 46.75
CA ALA A 138 20.67 4.61 47.32
C ALA A 138 19.15 4.45 47.60
N ASP A 139 18.61 3.39 46.98
CA ASP A 139 17.76 2.28 47.49
C ASP A 139 16.73 2.52 48.61
N GLY A 140 15.53 1.93 48.42
CA GLY A 140 14.65 1.59 49.54
C GLY A 140 13.25 1.11 49.14
N ASP A 141 13.07 -0.21 49.19
CA ASP A 141 11.79 -0.94 49.20
C ASP A 141 10.81 -0.46 50.29
N ALA A 142 9.50 -0.64 50.04
CA ALA A 142 8.51 -0.79 51.10
C ALA A 142 7.32 -1.65 50.61
N ASP A 143 7.27 -2.87 51.15
CA ASP A 143 6.06 -3.68 51.31
C ASP A 143 5.08 -3.00 52.29
N ASP A 144 3.77 -3.19 52.09
CA ASP A 144 2.79 -3.19 53.17
C ASP A 144 1.60 -4.11 52.81
N ASP A 145 1.43 -5.15 53.62
CA ASP A 145 0.30 -6.08 53.68
C ASP A 145 -0.95 -5.44 54.33
N ALA A 146 -2.15 -5.90 53.96
CA ALA A 146 -3.18 -6.40 54.91
C ALA A 146 -4.53 -6.70 54.23
N ASP A 147 -4.87 -8.00 54.21
CA ASP A 147 -6.13 -8.68 54.57
C ASP A 147 -7.43 -7.87 54.75
N ASP A 148 -8.55 -8.34 54.15
CA ASP A 148 -9.63 -8.99 54.92
C ASP A 148 -10.77 -9.55 54.04
N ASP A 149 -11.00 -10.84 54.26
CA ASP A 149 -12.26 -11.58 54.39
C ASP A 149 -13.27 -11.80 53.24
N ALA A 150 -13.72 -13.05 53.27
CA ALA A 150 -14.46 -13.81 52.29
C ALA A 150 -15.97 -13.95 52.62
N ASP A 151 -16.61 -14.67 51.71
CA ASP A 151 -17.78 -15.55 51.88
C ASP A 151 -19.18 -15.03 51.49
N ASP A 152 -19.80 -15.78 50.56
CA ASP A 152 -21.02 -16.58 50.79
C ASP A 152 -22.06 -16.51 49.64
N ASP A 153 -21.91 -17.45 48.71
CA ASP A 153 -22.91 -18.38 48.16
C ASP A 153 -24.41 -17.97 47.97
N SER A 154 -24.78 -17.94 46.68
CA SER A 154 -25.70 -18.92 46.05
C SER A 154 -27.25 -18.74 46.06
N VAL A 155 -27.78 -18.99 44.84
CA VAL A 155 -29.09 -19.57 44.41
C VAL A 155 -30.41 -18.79 44.59
N GLY A 156 -31.21 -18.71 43.51
CA GLY A 156 -32.68 -18.81 43.61
C GLY A 156 -33.50 -18.20 42.47
N ASP A 157 -34.02 -19.04 41.59
CA ASP A 157 -34.99 -18.78 40.52
C ASP A 157 -36.39 -18.28 40.97
N ALA A 158 -37.11 -17.73 39.96
CA ALA A 158 -38.55 -17.80 39.68
C ALA A 158 -39.51 -16.65 40.11
N ASP A 159 -40.04 -15.99 39.07
CA ASP A 159 -41.44 -15.61 38.76
C ASP A 159 -42.48 -15.47 39.89
N ASP A 160 -43.20 -14.32 39.95
CA ASP A 160 -44.69 -14.27 39.98
C ASP A 160 -45.29 -12.84 39.93
N GLU A 161 -46.29 -12.68 39.05
CA GLU A 161 -47.48 -11.81 38.99
C GLU A 161 -47.58 -10.41 39.68
N GLY A 162 -47.82 -9.39 38.84
CA GLY A 162 -49.12 -8.66 38.79
C GLY A 162 -49.39 -7.46 39.71
N GLY A 163 -49.68 -6.27 39.13
CA GLY A 163 -50.46 -5.25 39.85
C GLY A 163 -50.49 -3.79 39.35
N ARG A 164 -51.45 -3.48 38.45
CA ARG A 164 -52.41 -2.34 38.47
C ARG A 164 -51.97 -0.86 38.53
N GLY A 165 -52.60 -0.05 37.67
CA GLY A 165 -53.05 1.35 37.93
C GLY A 165 -53.02 2.23 36.67
N GLU A 166 -54.18 2.47 36.01
CA GLU A 166 -54.92 3.77 35.96
C GLU A 166 -54.27 4.82 35.04
N LEU A 167 -54.90 5.66 34.21
CA LEU A 167 -56.28 6.01 33.83
C LEU A 167 -56.17 6.94 32.58
N GLU A 168 -57.21 6.89 31.75
CA GLU A 168 -57.68 7.73 30.61
C GLU A 168 -57.05 9.12 30.32
N ALA A 169 -56.86 9.46 29.03
CA ALA A 169 -57.73 10.41 28.29
C ALA A 169 -57.10 10.94 26.97
N ASP A 170 -57.94 10.94 25.92
CA ASP A 170 -58.07 11.90 24.80
C ASP A 170 -56.85 12.31 23.94
N ARG A 171 -56.95 12.08 22.62
CA ARG A 171 -57.00 13.15 21.58
C ARG A 171 -57.08 12.61 20.15
N ASP A 172 -58.14 13.05 19.47
CA ASP A 172 -58.23 13.57 18.09
C ASP A 172 -57.37 12.92 16.99
N GLU A 173 -58.02 12.14 16.11
CA GLU A 173 -57.55 11.90 14.74
C GLU A 173 -58.06 12.99 13.80
N PRO A 174 -57.19 13.61 12.98
CA PRO A 174 -57.60 14.22 11.73
C PRO A 174 -57.30 13.27 10.56
N GLU A 175 -58.30 13.11 9.70
CA GLU A 175 -58.22 12.51 8.38
C GLU A 175 -57.07 13.13 7.57
N ASN A 176 -56.11 12.32 7.12
CA ASN A 176 -55.12 12.73 6.13
C ASN A 176 -55.61 12.31 4.74
N ASP A 177 -55.86 13.34 3.96
CA ASP A 177 -56.24 13.39 2.56
C ASP A 177 -55.10 12.90 1.66
N GLY A 178 -55.49 12.23 0.58
CA GLY A 178 -54.59 11.62 -0.37
C GLY A 178 -53.63 12.62 -1.01
N PHE A 179 -52.36 12.25 -1.00
CA PHE A 179 -51.40 12.71 -1.97
C PHE A 179 -50.74 11.47 -2.58
N GLU A 180 -51.31 11.04 -3.71
CA GLU A 180 -50.66 10.14 -4.66
C GLU A 180 -49.42 10.88 -5.17
N SER A 181 -48.26 10.52 -4.63
CA SER A 181 -46.95 10.82 -5.21
C SER A 181 -46.48 9.55 -5.89
N ASP A 182 -46.99 9.30 -7.09
CA ASP A 182 -46.33 8.42 -8.06
C ASP A 182 -45.00 9.08 -8.46
N GLY A 183 -43.98 8.79 -7.65
CA GLY A 183 -42.59 9.01 -7.96
C GLY A 183 -41.91 7.69 -7.66
N ASP A 184 -41.92 6.79 -8.63
CA ASP A 184 -41.12 5.58 -8.63
C ASP A 184 -39.65 5.98 -8.44
N ALA A 185 -39.18 5.98 -7.20
CA ALA A 185 -37.77 5.79 -6.94
C ALA A 185 -37.50 4.33 -7.32
N GLU A 186 -37.05 4.11 -8.55
CA GLU A 186 -36.48 2.83 -8.92
C GLU A 186 -35.35 2.53 -7.94
N GLU A 187 -35.63 1.61 -7.01
CA GLU A 187 -34.64 0.90 -6.22
C GLU A 187 -33.60 0.36 -7.21
N ALA A 188 -32.35 0.82 -7.10
CA ALA A 188 -31.26 0.18 -7.83
C ALA A 188 -31.28 -1.29 -7.46
N SER A 189 -31.51 -2.15 -8.45
CA SER A 189 -31.27 -3.56 -8.26
C SER A 189 -29.75 -3.75 -8.12
N GLU A 190 -29.28 -3.78 -6.88
CA GLU A 190 -27.98 -4.31 -6.49
C GLU A 190 -28.01 -5.84 -6.66
N ASP A 191 -28.34 -6.32 -7.86
CA ASP A 191 -28.34 -7.74 -8.16
C ASP A 191 -26.87 -8.22 -8.14
N PRO A 192 -26.49 -9.16 -7.26
CA PRO A 192 -25.14 -9.69 -7.19
C PRO A 192 -24.62 -10.21 -8.54
N GLU A 193 -25.51 -10.69 -9.42
CA GLU A 193 -25.16 -11.11 -10.79
C GLU A 193 -24.58 -9.95 -11.63
N THR A 194 -24.94 -8.70 -11.30
CA THR A 194 -24.47 -7.50 -11.99
C THR A 194 -23.08 -7.05 -11.52
N ILE A 195 -22.72 -7.29 -10.26
CA ILE A 195 -21.38 -6.99 -9.73
C ILE A 195 -20.38 -8.06 -10.19
N GLU A 196 -20.82 -9.32 -10.23
CA GLU A 196 -20.00 -10.45 -10.67
C GLU A 196 -19.38 -10.22 -12.07
N ARG A 197 -20.07 -9.52 -12.98
CA ARG A 197 -19.49 -9.21 -14.30
C ARG A 197 -18.20 -8.39 -14.23
N TYR A 198 -18.08 -7.48 -13.27
CA TYR A 198 -16.88 -6.65 -13.10
C TYR A 198 -15.77 -7.45 -12.42
N VAL A 199 -16.13 -8.25 -11.43
CA VAL A 199 -15.21 -9.20 -10.77
C VAL A 199 -14.61 -10.16 -11.81
N LEU A 200 -15.41 -10.70 -12.73
CA LEU A 200 -14.93 -11.59 -13.78
C LEU A 200 -14.25 -10.86 -14.95
N ALA A 201 -14.33 -9.53 -15.02
CA ALA A 201 -13.70 -8.74 -16.08
C ALA A 201 -12.23 -8.42 -15.82
N VAL A 202 -11.68 -8.77 -14.64
CA VAL A 202 -10.25 -8.65 -14.35
C VAL A 202 -9.46 -9.50 -15.34
N ASP A 203 -8.54 -8.85 -16.03
CA ASP A 203 -7.70 -9.42 -17.08
C ASP A 203 -6.27 -9.55 -16.56
N GLN A 204 -5.86 -10.81 -16.37
CA GLN A 204 -4.53 -11.14 -15.90
C GLN A 204 -3.43 -10.66 -16.88
N GLU A 205 -3.68 -10.69 -18.19
CA GLU A 205 -2.67 -10.30 -19.18
C GLU A 205 -2.43 -8.79 -19.11
N ALA A 206 -3.49 -7.98 -19.04
CA ALA A 206 -3.40 -6.53 -18.86
C ALA A 206 -2.69 -6.16 -17.55
N TYR A 207 -3.08 -6.79 -16.44
CA TYR A 207 -2.41 -6.62 -15.15
C TYR A 207 -0.90 -6.94 -15.23
N THR A 208 -0.56 -8.07 -15.86
CA THR A 208 0.84 -8.52 -15.96
C THR A 208 1.67 -7.63 -16.88
N GLU A 209 1.08 -7.05 -17.93
CA GLU A 209 1.77 -6.10 -18.83
C GLU A 209 2.19 -4.84 -18.07
N ASP A 210 1.24 -4.21 -17.37
CA ASP A 210 1.52 -3.01 -16.57
C ASP A 210 2.50 -3.32 -15.42
N LEU A 211 2.35 -4.47 -14.75
CA LEU A 211 3.27 -4.93 -13.71
C LEU A 211 4.72 -5.04 -14.23
N ASN A 212 4.92 -5.70 -15.38
CA ASN A 212 6.26 -5.84 -15.96
C ASN A 212 6.87 -4.49 -16.36
N PHE A 213 6.05 -3.54 -16.80
CA PHE A 213 6.53 -2.20 -17.09
C PHE A 213 6.99 -1.50 -15.81
N ILE A 214 6.19 -1.55 -14.74
CA ILE A 214 6.44 -0.81 -13.50
C ILE A 214 7.60 -1.42 -12.69
N ALA A 215 7.73 -2.74 -12.66
CA ALA A 215 8.68 -3.54 -11.86
C ALA A 215 10.15 -3.43 -12.34
N GLN A 216 10.64 -2.20 -12.38
CA GLN A 216 12.02 -1.84 -12.68
C GLN A 216 12.43 -0.69 -11.74
N ALA A 217 13.74 -0.51 -11.57
CA ALA A 217 14.26 0.55 -10.71
C ALA A 217 13.71 1.93 -11.11
N ARG A 218 13.05 2.59 -10.16
CA ARG A 218 12.29 3.84 -10.33
C ARG A 218 12.62 4.85 -9.24
N VAL A 219 13.92 5.14 -9.07
CA VAL A 219 14.42 6.09 -8.06
C VAL A 219 13.77 7.45 -8.31
N PRO A 220 13.30 8.19 -7.27
CA PRO A 220 12.70 9.50 -7.45
C PRO A 220 13.55 10.42 -8.34
N GLY A 221 12.91 11.03 -9.34
CA GLY A 221 13.56 11.88 -10.36
C GLY A 221 14.23 11.12 -11.51
N SER A 222 14.23 9.79 -11.53
CA SER A 222 14.72 9.00 -12.66
C SER A 222 13.74 9.00 -13.85
N PRO A 223 14.20 8.71 -15.09
CA PRO A 223 13.31 8.61 -16.24
C PRO A 223 12.21 7.56 -16.07
N HIS A 224 12.51 6.42 -15.44
CA HIS A 224 11.50 5.37 -15.24
C HIS A 224 10.48 5.73 -14.16
N TRP A 225 10.90 6.41 -13.09
CA TRP A 225 9.98 6.98 -12.10
C TRP A 225 8.98 7.96 -12.74
N GLN A 226 9.45 8.84 -13.62
CA GLN A 226 8.56 9.71 -14.39
C GLN A 226 7.65 8.89 -15.34
N ALA A 227 8.19 7.87 -16.01
CA ALA A 227 7.43 7.03 -16.92
C ALA A 227 6.31 6.25 -16.23
N VAL A 228 6.47 5.85 -14.96
CA VAL A 228 5.39 5.21 -14.18
C VAL A 228 4.29 6.22 -13.82
N GLN A 229 4.63 7.46 -13.49
CA GLN A 229 3.62 8.51 -13.31
C GLN A 229 2.87 8.83 -14.61
N ASP A 230 3.60 8.81 -15.74
CA ASP A 230 3.04 8.97 -17.08
C ASP A 230 2.09 7.84 -17.40
N LEU A 231 2.47 6.58 -17.13
CA LEU A 231 1.59 5.43 -17.25
C LEU A 231 0.31 5.59 -16.41
N CYS A 232 0.41 5.93 -15.11
CA CYS A 232 -0.79 6.13 -14.29
C CYS A 232 -1.72 7.20 -14.87
N ALA A 233 -1.18 8.35 -15.25
CA ALA A 233 -1.98 9.45 -15.76
C ALA A 233 -2.60 9.13 -17.13
N GLU A 234 -1.84 8.50 -18.02
CA GLU A 234 -2.30 8.11 -19.35
C GLU A 234 -3.40 7.05 -19.25
N ARG A 235 -3.23 6.01 -18.43
CA ARG A 235 -4.27 4.99 -18.20
C ARG A 235 -5.56 5.60 -17.65
N PHE A 236 -5.47 6.45 -16.63
CA PHE A 236 -6.65 7.12 -16.09
C PHE A 236 -7.33 8.00 -17.14
N ALA A 237 -6.58 8.77 -17.92
CA ALA A 237 -7.14 9.62 -18.96
C ALA A 237 -7.78 8.81 -20.11
N ASP A 238 -7.12 7.74 -20.56
CA ASP A 238 -7.59 6.85 -21.63
C ASP A 238 -8.90 6.14 -21.24
N TYR A 239 -9.05 5.81 -19.96
CA TYR A 239 -10.28 5.23 -19.41
C TYR A 239 -11.33 6.28 -18.99
N GLY A 240 -11.10 7.56 -19.27
CA GLY A 240 -12.08 8.63 -19.09
C GLY A 240 -12.23 9.15 -17.67
N TYR A 241 -11.24 8.92 -16.79
CA TYR A 241 -11.21 9.50 -15.45
C TYR A 241 -10.75 10.97 -15.51
N GLU A 242 -11.31 11.81 -14.64
CA GLU A 242 -10.80 13.15 -14.35
C GLU A 242 -9.41 13.01 -13.71
N THR A 243 -8.37 13.21 -14.52
CA THR A 243 -6.99 12.90 -14.14
C THR A 243 -6.26 14.15 -13.68
N GLU A 244 -5.58 14.07 -12.53
CA GLU A 244 -4.81 15.14 -11.93
C GLU A 244 -3.44 14.65 -11.45
N ARG A 245 -2.43 15.51 -11.61
CA ARG A 245 -1.13 15.36 -10.97
C ARG A 245 -1.03 16.36 -9.84
N LEU A 246 -0.95 15.85 -8.62
CA LEU A 246 -0.89 16.66 -7.40
C LEU A 246 0.57 16.82 -7.00
N ASP A 247 1.18 17.92 -7.44
CA ASP A 247 2.51 18.33 -6.99
C ASP A 247 2.40 18.98 -5.60
N TYR A 248 2.96 18.31 -4.60
CA TYR A 248 3.01 18.76 -3.21
C TYR A 248 4.43 19.23 -2.80
N GLY A 249 5.28 19.51 -3.78
CA GLY A 249 6.63 20.08 -3.64
C GLY A 249 7.74 19.05 -3.41
N ALA A 250 7.49 17.97 -2.69
CA ALA A 250 8.47 16.89 -2.46
C ALA A 250 8.35 15.77 -3.51
N GLY A 251 7.14 15.51 -4.00
CA GLY A 251 6.82 14.50 -5.00
C GLY A 251 5.51 14.82 -5.73
N VAL A 252 5.04 13.88 -6.54
CA VAL A 252 3.83 14.04 -7.37
C VAL A 252 2.92 12.82 -7.24
N ASN A 253 1.73 12.98 -6.67
CA ASN A 253 0.71 11.95 -6.73
C ASN A 253 -0.03 12.01 -8.08
N VAL A 254 -0.50 10.87 -8.57
CA VAL A 254 -1.37 10.80 -9.74
C VAL A 254 -2.73 10.28 -9.33
N VAL A 255 -3.78 11.05 -9.60
CA VAL A 255 -5.15 10.73 -9.16
C VAL A 255 -6.09 10.70 -10.37
N GLY A 256 -6.87 9.64 -10.49
CA GLY A 256 -7.97 9.49 -11.43
C GLY A 256 -9.30 9.49 -10.71
N LYS A 257 -10.15 10.48 -10.98
CA LYS A 257 -11.48 10.61 -10.36
C LYS A 257 -12.59 10.25 -11.34
N LYS A 258 -13.53 9.43 -10.88
CA LYS A 258 -14.78 9.14 -11.58
C LYS A 258 -15.95 9.65 -10.75
N PRO A 259 -16.50 10.84 -11.08
CA PRO A 259 -17.59 11.42 -10.32
C PRO A 259 -18.79 10.50 -10.25
N GLY A 260 -19.34 10.36 -9.04
CA GLY A 260 -20.63 9.71 -8.83
C GLY A 260 -21.79 10.54 -9.38
N LEU A 261 -22.94 9.88 -9.56
CA LEU A 261 -24.18 10.54 -9.95
C LEU A 261 -24.78 11.38 -8.81
N ASP A 262 -24.48 11.05 -7.56
CA ASP A 262 -24.86 11.85 -6.40
C ASP A 262 -23.78 12.90 -6.10
N PRO A 263 -24.05 14.22 -6.29
CA PRO A 263 -23.10 15.27 -5.97
C PRO A 263 -22.86 15.44 -4.45
N GLN A 264 -23.62 14.75 -3.60
CA GLN A 264 -23.42 14.67 -2.15
C GLN A 264 -22.96 13.27 -1.70
N GLY A 265 -22.69 12.38 -2.67
CA GLY A 265 -22.23 11.03 -2.40
C GLY A 265 -20.86 11.00 -1.73
N VAL A 266 -20.56 9.86 -1.12
CA VAL A 266 -19.25 9.59 -0.50
C VAL A 266 -18.20 9.28 -1.58
N GLN A 267 -16.95 9.23 -1.17
CA GLN A 267 -15.82 8.81 -1.99
C GLN A 267 -15.35 7.42 -1.54
N VAL A 268 -15.06 6.56 -2.51
CA VAL A 268 -14.39 5.27 -2.30
C VAL A 268 -13.06 5.35 -3.04
N LEU A 269 -11.96 5.11 -2.32
CA LEU A 269 -10.60 5.20 -2.83
C LEU A 269 -10.02 3.80 -3.08
N ILE A 270 -9.28 3.61 -4.16
CA ILE A 270 -8.36 2.48 -4.33
C ILE A 270 -7.00 3.05 -4.72
N SER A 271 -5.93 2.60 -4.07
CA SER A 271 -4.62 3.21 -4.25
C SER A 271 -3.45 2.28 -3.95
N ALA A 272 -2.27 2.68 -4.43
CA ALA A 272 -0.98 2.06 -4.17
C ALA A 272 0.12 3.11 -4.35
N HIS A 273 1.30 2.91 -3.77
CA HIS A 273 2.45 3.79 -4.03
C HIS A 273 3.30 3.27 -5.20
N TYR A 274 3.83 4.20 -5.99
CA TYR A 274 4.62 3.88 -7.17
C TYR A 274 6.12 4.15 -6.98
N ASP A 275 6.54 4.78 -5.89
CA ASP A 275 7.94 4.83 -5.54
C ASP A 275 8.44 3.44 -5.10
N HIS A 276 9.71 3.37 -4.72
CA HIS A 276 10.35 2.12 -4.31
C HIS A 276 11.66 2.43 -3.56
N ILE A 277 12.16 1.44 -2.81
CA ILE A 277 13.55 1.44 -2.35
C ILE A 277 14.53 1.39 -3.53
N ALA A 278 15.52 2.29 -3.50
CA ALA A 278 16.58 2.36 -4.51
C ALA A 278 17.33 1.03 -4.67
N ASP A 279 17.79 0.76 -5.90
CA ASP A 279 18.52 -0.47 -6.28
C ASP A 279 17.70 -1.78 -6.19
N CYS A 280 16.38 -1.69 -6.03
CA CYS A 280 15.46 -2.83 -6.11
C CYS A 280 14.53 -2.67 -7.33
N PRO A 281 14.04 -3.73 -8.00
CA PRO A 281 12.99 -3.58 -9.01
C PRO A 281 11.62 -3.28 -8.40
N GLY A 282 11.39 -3.69 -7.15
CA GLY A 282 10.16 -3.41 -6.41
C GLY A 282 8.92 -3.97 -7.10
N ALA A 283 8.98 -5.26 -7.48
CA ALA A 283 7.92 -5.94 -8.21
C ALA A 283 6.70 -6.21 -7.32
N ASP A 284 6.92 -6.80 -6.15
CA ASP A 284 5.88 -6.90 -5.13
C ASP A 284 5.66 -5.54 -4.45
N ASP A 285 6.76 -4.83 -4.16
CA ASP A 285 6.80 -3.58 -3.39
C ASP A 285 7.19 -2.35 -4.26
N ASN A 286 6.24 -1.61 -4.82
CA ASN A 286 4.82 -1.88 -4.87
C ASN A 286 4.25 -1.81 -6.29
N ALA A 287 5.00 -2.34 -7.27
CA ALA A 287 4.52 -2.44 -8.64
C ALA A 287 3.25 -3.32 -8.74
N SER A 288 3.15 -4.35 -7.89
CA SER A 288 1.99 -5.23 -7.78
C SER A 288 0.70 -4.47 -7.47
N GLY A 289 0.74 -3.53 -6.52
CA GLY A 289 -0.39 -2.70 -6.15
C GLY A 289 -0.71 -1.64 -7.20
N VAL A 290 0.30 -0.98 -7.78
CA VAL A 290 0.05 0.02 -8.83
C VAL A 290 -0.60 -0.61 -10.05
N ALA A 291 -0.11 -1.76 -10.52
CA ALA A 291 -0.73 -2.49 -11.62
C ALA A 291 -2.19 -2.88 -11.30
N ALA A 292 -2.49 -3.21 -10.05
CA ALA A 292 -3.85 -3.50 -9.60
C ALA A 292 -4.78 -2.27 -9.63
N VAL A 293 -4.27 -1.07 -9.29
CA VAL A 293 -5.01 0.18 -9.45
C VAL A 293 -5.34 0.44 -10.92
N LEU A 294 -4.38 0.25 -11.83
CA LEU A 294 -4.56 0.45 -13.27
C LEU A 294 -5.56 -0.55 -13.87
N GLU A 295 -5.49 -1.81 -13.45
CA GLU A 295 -6.43 -2.84 -13.88
C GLU A 295 -7.84 -2.56 -13.34
N THR A 296 -7.95 -2.08 -12.10
CA THR A 296 -9.24 -1.63 -11.56
C THR A 296 -9.81 -0.44 -12.34
N ALA A 297 -8.96 0.50 -12.76
CA ALA A 297 -9.35 1.60 -13.64
C ALA A 297 -9.95 1.09 -14.96
N ARG A 298 -9.29 0.10 -15.58
CA ARG A 298 -9.75 -0.50 -16.83
C ARG A 298 -11.11 -1.18 -16.67
N VAL A 299 -11.28 -1.97 -15.61
CA VAL A 299 -12.51 -2.74 -15.36
C VAL A 299 -13.71 -1.83 -15.06
N LEU A 300 -13.50 -0.74 -14.32
CA LEU A 300 -14.58 0.14 -13.87
C LEU A 300 -14.80 1.37 -14.77
N ALA A 301 -14.06 1.48 -15.88
CA ALA A 301 -14.07 2.62 -16.79
C ALA A 301 -15.48 2.98 -17.31
N GLU A 302 -16.25 1.98 -17.75
CA GLU A 302 -17.57 2.19 -18.37
C GLU A 302 -18.73 2.16 -17.39
N ALA A 303 -18.47 1.81 -16.12
CA ALA A 303 -19.50 1.76 -15.09
C ALA A 303 -20.00 3.15 -14.70
N ARG A 304 -21.20 3.23 -14.13
CA ARG A 304 -21.70 4.43 -13.45
C ARG A 304 -22.06 4.08 -12.02
N PHE A 305 -21.85 5.03 -11.12
CA PHE A 305 -21.94 4.81 -9.68
C PHE A 305 -22.75 5.93 -9.04
N ALA A 306 -23.43 5.64 -7.93
CA ALA A 306 -24.01 6.69 -7.11
C ALA A 306 -22.91 7.54 -6.48
N ASN A 307 -21.90 6.89 -5.91
CA ASN A 307 -20.78 7.52 -5.20
C ASN A 307 -19.57 7.71 -6.12
N THR A 308 -18.63 8.54 -5.67
CA THR A 308 -17.42 8.86 -6.44
C THR A 308 -16.35 7.80 -6.22
N LEU A 309 -15.77 7.29 -7.31
CA LEU A 309 -14.57 6.46 -7.27
C LEU A 309 -13.33 7.35 -7.45
N ILE A 310 -12.34 7.14 -6.60
CA ILE A 310 -11.00 7.73 -6.73
C ILE A 310 -9.99 6.60 -6.87
N LEU A 311 -9.11 6.71 -7.85
CA LEU A 311 -7.97 5.84 -8.07
C LEU A 311 -6.71 6.67 -7.90
N ALA A 312 -5.68 6.15 -7.23
CA ALA A 312 -4.48 6.92 -6.99
C ALA A 312 -3.18 6.09 -7.00
N CYS A 313 -2.15 6.69 -7.58
CA CYS A 313 -0.76 6.27 -7.47
C CYS A 313 -0.02 7.28 -6.56
N TRP A 314 0.38 6.86 -5.35
CA TRP A 314 1.08 7.69 -4.37
C TRP A 314 2.58 7.72 -4.61
N ASP A 315 3.21 8.83 -4.27
CA ASP A 315 4.66 8.98 -4.32
C ASP A 315 5.24 9.12 -2.90
N GLU A 316 6.50 8.77 -2.74
CA GLU A 316 7.26 8.88 -1.49
C GLU A 316 6.65 8.16 -0.27
N GLU A 317 6.06 6.97 -0.44
CA GLU A 317 5.64 6.11 0.68
C GLU A 317 6.86 5.70 1.52
N GLU A 318 7.92 5.27 0.83
CA GLU A 318 9.14 4.68 1.40
C GLU A 318 9.96 5.70 2.21
N ARG A 319 9.59 6.98 2.09
CA ARG A 319 10.19 8.11 2.78
C ARG A 319 9.32 8.61 3.95
N GLY A 320 8.22 7.91 4.23
CA GLY A 320 7.32 8.18 5.35
C GLY A 320 5.94 8.66 4.93
N LEU A 321 5.29 7.97 3.99
CA LEU A 321 3.89 8.19 3.59
C LEU A 321 3.62 9.60 3.05
N ILE A 322 4.60 10.25 2.45
CA ILE A 322 4.55 11.70 2.22
C ILE A 322 3.44 12.05 1.23
N GLY A 323 3.31 11.31 0.13
CA GLY A 323 2.27 11.51 -0.85
C GLY A 323 0.87 11.27 -0.32
N SER A 324 0.63 10.15 0.37
CA SER A 324 -0.69 9.82 0.92
C SER A 324 -1.09 10.78 2.05
N LEU A 325 -0.16 11.23 2.89
CA LEU A 325 -0.40 12.28 3.89
C LEU A 325 -0.78 13.61 3.25
N ALA A 326 -0.11 14.00 2.16
CA ALA A 326 -0.46 15.21 1.42
C ALA A 326 -1.89 15.12 0.88
N TYR A 327 -2.26 14.02 0.23
CA TYR A 327 -3.61 13.82 -0.30
C TYR A 327 -4.67 13.78 0.82
N ALA A 328 -4.45 12.98 1.86
CA ALA A 328 -5.40 12.80 2.96
C ALA A 328 -5.63 14.13 3.70
N GLY A 329 -4.58 14.93 3.91
CA GLY A 329 -4.70 16.25 4.52
C GLY A 329 -5.46 17.26 3.66
N GLU A 330 -5.29 17.23 2.34
CA GLU A 330 -6.10 18.06 1.44
C GLU A 330 -7.56 17.60 1.39
N ALA A 331 -7.81 16.29 1.35
CA ALA A 331 -9.15 15.72 1.39
C ALA A 331 -9.88 16.11 2.69
N ASP A 332 -9.19 16.04 3.82
CA ASP A 332 -9.70 16.53 5.11
C ASP A 332 -10.02 18.02 5.07
N ALA A 333 -9.11 18.84 4.55
CA ALA A 333 -9.31 20.29 4.43
C ALA A 333 -10.49 20.68 3.51
N ARG A 334 -10.77 19.87 2.48
CA ARG A 334 -11.96 20.02 1.61
C ARG A 334 -13.25 19.53 2.28
N GLY A 335 -13.15 18.74 3.35
CA GLY A 335 -14.29 18.08 3.99
C GLY A 335 -14.82 16.91 3.17
N ASP A 336 -13.95 16.24 2.40
CA ASP A 336 -14.33 15.09 1.59
C ASP A 336 -14.81 13.95 2.51
N ALA A 337 -15.96 13.36 2.16
CA ALA A 337 -16.52 12.22 2.88
C ALA A 337 -16.00 10.92 2.26
N ILE A 338 -14.99 10.31 2.89
CA ILE A 338 -14.42 9.02 2.44
C ILE A 338 -15.12 7.89 3.18
N ALA A 339 -15.72 6.96 2.44
CA ALA A 339 -16.38 5.78 3.01
C ALA A 339 -15.38 4.64 3.26
N ALA A 340 -14.38 4.50 2.39
CA ALA A 340 -13.24 3.60 2.56
C ALA A 340 -12.13 3.99 1.59
N ALA A 341 -10.88 3.80 2.02
CA ALA A 341 -9.70 3.74 1.16
C ALA A 341 -9.12 2.32 1.17
N PHE A 342 -9.15 1.65 0.02
CA PHE A 342 -8.47 0.39 -0.22
C PHE A 342 -7.02 0.69 -0.63
N VAL A 343 -6.05 0.30 0.20
CA VAL A 343 -4.62 0.53 -0.05
C VAL A 343 -3.97 -0.81 -0.35
N TYR A 344 -3.49 -0.97 -1.58
CA TYR A 344 -2.66 -2.10 -1.97
C TYR A 344 -1.21 -1.80 -1.63
N ASP A 345 -0.56 -2.76 -0.99
CA ASP A 345 0.86 -2.74 -0.72
C ASP A 345 1.33 -4.18 -0.59
N MET A 346 2.14 -4.64 -1.55
CA MET A 346 2.57 -6.03 -1.70
C MET A 346 1.39 -7.01 -1.70
N ILE A 347 0.89 -7.34 -2.89
CA ILE A 347 -0.33 -8.17 -3.03
C ILE A 347 -0.13 -9.42 -3.87
N ALA A 348 1.13 -9.76 -4.19
CA ALA A 348 1.42 -10.73 -5.21
C ALA A 348 2.40 -11.82 -4.75
N TYR A 349 2.83 -11.87 -3.50
CA TYR A 349 3.67 -12.95 -3.00
C TYR A 349 2.92 -13.96 -2.12
N THR A 350 3.06 -15.24 -2.44
CA THR A 350 2.60 -16.35 -1.60
C THR A 350 3.73 -17.34 -1.34
N ASP A 351 3.69 -17.94 -0.16
CA ASP A 351 4.49 -19.12 0.16
C ASP A 351 3.57 -20.16 0.80
N PRO A 352 3.24 -21.25 0.08
CA PRO A 352 2.32 -22.25 0.60
C PRO A 352 2.99 -23.25 1.55
N ASP A 353 4.30 -23.16 1.81
CA ASP A 353 4.98 -24.10 2.70
C ASP A 353 4.60 -23.85 4.19
N PRO A 354 4.51 -24.90 5.03
CA PRO A 354 4.25 -24.71 6.46
C PRO A 354 5.33 -23.86 7.14
N GLY A 355 4.92 -22.91 7.99
CA GLY A 355 5.83 -22.04 8.73
C GLY A 355 6.46 -20.93 7.89
N SER A 356 5.92 -20.65 6.70
CA SER A 356 6.38 -19.56 5.83
C SER A 356 5.87 -18.18 6.23
N GLN A 357 4.85 -18.11 7.08
CA GLN A 357 4.32 -16.87 7.64
C GLN A 357 4.93 -16.60 9.03
N GLU A 358 5.66 -15.50 9.16
CA GLU A 358 6.04 -14.95 10.46
C GLU A 358 4.90 -14.10 11.05
N ILE A 359 4.78 -14.10 12.38
CA ILE A 359 3.79 -13.29 13.10
C ILE A 359 4.47 -12.00 13.59
N PRO A 360 4.04 -10.80 13.15
CA PRO A 360 4.60 -9.55 13.64
C PRO A 360 4.30 -9.32 15.12
N PHE A 361 5.24 -8.67 15.82
CA PHE A 361 4.98 -8.17 17.17
C PHE A 361 3.73 -7.28 17.20
N GLY A 362 2.86 -7.55 18.16
CA GLY A 362 1.58 -6.87 18.37
C GLY A 362 0.40 -7.68 17.84
N PHE A 363 0.63 -8.55 16.83
CA PHE A 363 -0.39 -9.37 16.21
C PHE A 363 -0.92 -10.48 17.14
N GLU A 364 -0.15 -10.85 18.16
CA GLU A 364 -0.55 -11.80 19.19
C GLU A 364 -1.76 -11.32 20.01
N SER A 365 -2.09 -10.02 19.91
CA SER A 365 -3.28 -9.42 20.52
C SER A 365 -4.59 -9.82 19.82
N PHE A 366 -4.51 -10.48 18.65
CA PHE A 366 -5.65 -10.95 17.86
C PHE A 366 -5.73 -12.49 17.91
N PRO A 367 -6.23 -13.09 19.00
CA PRO A 367 -6.17 -14.54 19.20
C PRO A 367 -6.95 -15.34 18.15
N GLU A 368 -8.00 -14.77 17.54
CA GLU A 368 -8.71 -15.40 16.43
C GLU A 368 -7.86 -15.46 15.17
N ALA A 369 -7.06 -14.43 14.89
CA ALA A 369 -6.11 -14.37 13.78
C ALA A 369 -5.00 -15.40 13.94
N VAL A 370 -4.41 -15.44 15.14
CA VAL A 370 -3.36 -16.40 15.49
C VAL A 370 -3.88 -17.83 15.39
N ALA A 371 -5.09 -18.11 15.91
CA ALA A 371 -5.69 -19.44 15.81
C ALA A 371 -6.02 -19.82 14.36
N TRP A 372 -6.41 -18.86 13.52
CA TRP A 372 -6.66 -19.09 12.11
C TRP A 372 -5.37 -19.44 11.34
N LEU A 373 -4.26 -18.77 11.64
CA LEU A 373 -2.93 -19.08 11.10
C LEU A 373 -2.41 -20.45 11.55
N ASP A 374 -2.49 -20.75 12.85
CA ASP A 374 -2.06 -22.03 13.42
C ASP A 374 -2.83 -23.21 12.80
N ALA A 375 -4.14 -23.03 12.57
CA ALA A 375 -4.97 -24.04 11.88
C ALA A 375 -4.55 -24.29 10.43
N ARG A 376 -3.78 -23.39 9.82
CA ARG A 376 -3.22 -23.50 8.47
C ARG A 376 -1.75 -23.90 8.46
N GLU A 377 -1.17 -24.25 9.61
CA GLU A 377 0.25 -24.55 9.76
C GLU A 377 1.14 -23.35 9.37
N ASP A 378 0.69 -22.13 9.66
CA ASP A 378 1.41 -20.87 9.39
C ASP A 378 1.84 -20.72 7.92
N ARG A 379 0.98 -21.14 6.98
CA ARG A 379 1.21 -20.96 5.54
C ARG A 379 0.90 -19.52 5.11
N GLY A 380 1.81 -18.92 4.34
CA GLY A 380 1.71 -17.59 3.75
C GLY A 380 0.98 -17.55 2.41
N ASP A 381 -0.18 -18.20 2.29
CA ASP A 381 -0.98 -18.28 1.06
C ASP A 381 -2.34 -17.56 1.21
N PHE A 382 -2.33 -16.38 1.83
CA PHE A 382 -3.53 -15.60 2.14
C PHE A 382 -3.29 -14.09 2.05
N LEU A 383 -4.38 -13.33 1.91
CA LEU A 383 -4.37 -11.87 2.00
C LEU A 383 -4.61 -11.42 3.45
N SER A 384 -3.75 -10.58 3.99
CA SER A 384 -4.00 -9.85 5.24
C SER A 384 -4.77 -8.57 4.93
N VAL A 385 -5.86 -8.35 5.67
CA VAL A 385 -6.66 -7.11 5.60
C VAL A 385 -6.57 -6.42 6.95
N ILE A 386 -5.81 -5.33 7.04
CA ILE A 386 -5.71 -4.53 8.26
C ILE A 386 -6.64 -3.33 8.11
N ALA A 387 -7.68 -3.23 8.92
CA ALA A 387 -8.72 -2.22 8.80
C ALA A 387 -8.96 -1.49 10.12
N ASP A 388 -9.38 -0.23 10.05
CA ASP A 388 -10.06 0.39 11.18
C ASP A 388 -11.54 -0.03 11.22
N GLU A 389 -12.15 0.08 12.39
CA GLU A 389 -13.55 -0.33 12.61
C GLU A 389 -14.59 0.43 11.77
N TRP A 390 -14.29 1.64 11.26
CA TRP A 390 -15.21 2.38 10.40
C TRP A 390 -15.16 1.89 8.95
N ALA A 391 -14.08 1.20 8.55
CA ALA A 391 -13.95 0.54 7.26
C ALA A 391 -14.63 -0.84 7.22
N ARG A 392 -15.35 -1.24 8.29
CA ARG A 392 -16.03 -2.55 8.37
C ARG A 392 -16.90 -2.90 7.16
N PRO A 393 -17.74 -2.01 6.60
CA PRO A 393 -18.50 -2.32 5.40
C PRO A 393 -17.60 -2.74 4.21
N ALA A 394 -16.42 -2.13 4.09
CA ALA A 394 -15.45 -2.46 3.07
C ALA A 394 -14.76 -3.81 3.32
N SER A 395 -14.38 -4.12 4.57
CA SER A 395 -13.78 -5.42 4.92
C SER A 395 -14.76 -6.58 4.84
N ASP A 396 -16.04 -6.35 5.17
CA ASP A 396 -17.10 -7.34 5.01
C ASP A 396 -17.33 -7.66 3.53
N GLY A 397 -17.37 -6.63 2.67
CA GLY A 397 -17.42 -6.79 1.22
C GLY A 397 -16.22 -7.57 0.68
N LEU A 398 -15.00 -7.25 1.14
CA LEU A 398 -13.79 -8.01 0.77
C LEU A 398 -13.88 -9.47 1.17
N THR A 399 -14.40 -9.76 2.37
CA THR A 399 -14.59 -11.13 2.86
C THR A 399 -15.59 -11.90 2.01
N LEU A 400 -16.70 -11.25 1.64
CA LEU A 400 -17.73 -11.82 0.77
C LEU A 400 -17.16 -12.17 -0.61
N TRP A 401 -16.56 -11.19 -1.29
CA TRP A 401 -16.06 -11.37 -2.66
C TRP A 401 -14.79 -12.21 -2.71
N GLY A 402 -13.94 -12.14 -1.68
CA GLY A 402 -12.81 -13.04 -1.49
C GLY A 402 -13.26 -14.50 -1.39
N GLY A 403 -14.33 -14.77 -0.64
CA GLY A 403 -14.96 -16.08 -0.59
C GLY A 403 -15.49 -16.53 -1.97
N ALA A 404 -16.09 -15.63 -2.74
CA ALA A 404 -16.62 -15.91 -4.07
C ALA A 404 -15.54 -16.31 -5.09
N VAL A 405 -14.34 -15.72 -5.01
CA VAL A 405 -13.20 -16.04 -5.90
C VAL A 405 -12.20 -17.03 -5.31
N GLY A 406 -12.48 -17.55 -4.11
CA GLY A 406 -11.61 -18.50 -3.43
C GLY A 406 -10.24 -17.90 -3.06
N LEU A 407 -10.25 -16.67 -2.55
CA LEU A 407 -9.13 -15.99 -1.93
C LEU A 407 -9.17 -16.25 -0.41
N PRO A 408 -8.19 -16.99 0.15
CA PRO A 408 -7.99 -17.02 1.59
C PRO A 408 -7.62 -15.62 2.06
N LEU A 409 -8.38 -15.06 2.99
CA LEU A 409 -8.07 -13.79 3.62
C LEU A 409 -8.45 -13.82 5.09
N TYR A 410 -7.81 -12.94 5.85
CA TYR A 410 -8.14 -12.70 7.24
C TYR A 410 -8.18 -11.19 7.52
N VAL A 411 -9.14 -10.74 8.33
CA VAL A 411 -9.33 -9.34 8.69
C VAL A 411 -8.86 -9.10 10.12
N VAL A 412 -7.88 -8.23 10.29
CA VAL A 412 -7.51 -7.63 11.57
C VAL A 412 -8.16 -6.27 11.64
N GLU A 413 -9.14 -6.13 12.52
CA GLU A 413 -9.79 -4.85 12.77
C GLU A 413 -9.22 -4.20 14.03
N LEU A 414 -8.89 -2.91 13.94
CA LEU A 414 -8.47 -2.08 15.06
C LEU A 414 -9.54 -1.05 15.38
N THR A 415 -9.84 -0.88 16.67
CA THR A 415 -10.69 0.22 17.13
C THR A 415 -9.99 1.57 17.03
N GLU A 416 -10.75 2.66 17.11
CA GLU A 416 -10.21 4.03 17.16
C GLU A 416 -9.11 4.20 18.22
N ASP A 417 -9.29 3.59 19.40
CA ASP A 417 -8.34 3.63 20.51
C ASP A 417 -7.09 2.75 20.28
N GLN A 418 -7.18 1.75 19.41
CA GLN A 418 -6.10 0.81 19.12
C GLN A 418 -5.22 1.28 17.96
N LYS A 419 -5.83 1.79 16.88
CA LYS A 419 -5.17 1.98 15.58
C LYS A 419 -3.89 2.82 15.66
N ASN A 420 -3.81 3.76 16.60
CA ASN A 420 -2.67 4.67 16.77
C ASN A 420 -1.68 4.29 17.88
N LEU A 421 -1.85 3.15 18.57
CA LEU A 421 -0.92 2.74 19.63
C LEU A 421 0.42 2.24 19.06
N ASP A 422 1.52 2.51 19.77
CA ASP A 422 2.86 2.02 19.41
C ASP A 422 2.92 0.49 19.37
N HIS A 423 2.11 -0.18 20.19
CA HIS A 423 1.98 -1.65 20.22
C HIS A 423 1.55 -2.24 18.86
N PHE A 424 0.86 -1.46 18.02
CA PHE A 424 0.40 -1.87 16.69
C PHE A 424 1.16 -1.15 15.56
N ALA A 425 2.36 -0.61 15.82
CA ALA A 425 3.13 0.11 14.81
C ALA A 425 3.38 -0.69 13.52
N ASN A 426 3.57 -2.02 13.61
CA ASN A 426 3.73 -2.89 12.44
C ASN A 426 2.49 -2.92 11.52
N LEU A 427 1.32 -2.58 12.05
CA LEU A 427 0.05 -2.55 11.31
C LEU A 427 -0.23 -1.18 10.67
N ARG A 428 0.70 -0.23 10.79
CA ARG A 428 0.61 1.15 10.26
C ARG A 428 1.75 1.50 9.31
N ARG A 429 2.33 0.51 8.63
CA ARG A 429 3.54 0.66 7.82
C ARG A 429 3.28 0.99 6.34
N SER A 430 2.11 1.50 6.01
CA SER A 430 1.72 1.81 4.63
C SER A 430 0.73 2.97 4.58
N ASP A 431 0.34 3.38 3.37
CA ASP A 431 -0.42 4.60 3.09
C ASP A 431 -1.81 4.66 3.75
N HIS A 432 -2.40 3.52 4.16
CA HIS A 432 -3.66 3.50 4.92
C HIS A 432 -3.53 4.26 6.24
N ALA A 433 -2.34 4.28 6.84
CA ALA A 433 -2.08 5.00 8.07
C ALA A 433 -2.21 6.53 7.92
N ALA A 434 -2.00 7.08 6.72
CA ALA A 434 -2.24 8.48 6.44
C ALA A 434 -3.73 8.84 6.57
N PHE A 435 -4.62 7.96 6.13
CA PHE A 435 -6.07 8.14 6.28
C PHE A 435 -6.50 8.00 7.74
N TRP A 436 -5.94 7.04 8.46
CA TRP A 436 -6.21 6.90 9.90
C TRP A 436 -5.76 8.11 10.71
N PHE A 437 -4.67 8.78 10.32
CA PHE A 437 -4.21 10.01 10.96
C PHE A 437 -5.23 11.15 10.84
N TYR A 438 -6.03 11.17 9.78
CA TYR A 438 -7.12 12.13 9.56
C TYR A 438 -8.51 11.55 9.88
N ASP A 439 -8.57 10.45 10.64
CA ASP A 439 -9.82 9.78 11.02
C ASP A 439 -10.72 9.44 9.82
N ARG A 440 -10.10 8.94 8.75
CA ARG A 440 -10.78 8.45 7.54
C ARG A 440 -10.73 6.93 7.48
N PRO A 441 -11.85 6.26 7.15
CA PRO A 441 -11.89 4.80 7.04
C PRO A 441 -10.93 4.31 5.95
N ALA A 442 -10.04 3.39 6.29
CA ALA A 442 -9.07 2.81 5.37
C ALA A 442 -8.67 1.39 5.78
N LEU A 443 -8.26 0.63 4.78
CA LEU A 443 -7.77 -0.73 4.96
C LEU A 443 -6.55 -0.99 4.08
N LEU A 444 -5.58 -1.67 4.67
CA LEU A 444 -4.39 -2.18 4.01
C LEU A 444 -4.66 -3.60 3.53
N LEU A 445 -4.45 -3.83 2.24
CA LEU A 445 -4.48 -5.12 1.58
C LEU A 445 -3.04 -5.50 1.27
N ASN A 446 -2.53 -6.50 2.00
CA ASN A 446 -1.11 -6.82 2.00
C ASN A 446 -0.90 -8.33 2.18
N ASP A 447 0.12 -8.86 1.53
CA ASP A 447 0.53 -10.26 1.60
C ASP A 447 1.48 -10.53 2.77
N THR A 448 1.48 -9.64 3.77
CA THR A 448 2.34 -9.60 4.97
C THR A 448 3.79 -9.19 4.72
N GLY A 449 4.17 -8.85 3.48
CA GLY A 449 5.44 -8.22 3.15
C GLY A 449 6.64 -8.93 3.76
N ASN A 450 7.46 -8.22 4.53
CA ASN A 450 8.67 -8.77 5.15
C ASN A 450 8.46 -9.96 6.10
N PHE A 451 7.22 -10.26 6.50
CA PHE A 451 6.89 -11.41 7.35
C PHE A 451 6.64 -12.68 6.53
N ARG A 452 6.68 -12.60 5.20
CA ARG A 452 6.49 -13.73 4.27
C ARG A 452 7.45 -13.68 3.08
N ASN A 453 7.57 -12.52 2.45
CA ASN A 453 8.37 -12.32 1.25
C ASN A 453 9.86 -12.11 1.61
N PRO A 454 10.76 -13.09 1.34
CA PRO A 454 12.17 -12.96 1.65
C PRO A 454 12.89 -11.97 0.72
N TYR A 455 12.25 -11.56 -0.38
CA TYR A 455 12.77 -10.59 -1.34
C TYR A 455 12.38 -9.15 -1.00
N TYR A 456 11.60 -8.92 0.07
CA TYR A 456 11.28 -7.57 0.55
C TYR A 456 12.53 -6.70 0.67
N HIS A 457 12.47 -5.49 0.10
CA HIS A 457 13.61 -4.56 -0.01
C HIS A 457 14.87 -5.19 -0.62
N CYS A 458 14.69 -6.18 -1.48
CA CYS A 458 15.73 -6.95 -2.13
C CYS A 458 16.73 -7.65 -1.17
N LEU A 459 16.32 -7.96 0.07
CA LEU A 459 17.22 -8.52 1.10
C LEU A 459 17.65 -9.96 0.80
N GLY A 460 16.74 -10.81 0.33
CA GLY A 460 16.99 -12.21 -0.03
C GLY A 460 17.32 -12.46 -1.51
N GLY A 461 17.34 -11.41 -2.33
CA GLY A 461 17.43 -11.47 -3.79
C GLY A 461 16.60 -10.37 -4.43
N PRO A 462 16.56 -10.25 -5.78
CA PRO A 462 15.75 -9.24 -6.42
C PRO A 462 14.25 -9.51 -6.17
N ASP A 463 13.52 -8.49 -5.68
CA ASP A 463 12.06 -8.46 -5.74
C ASP A 463 11.63 -8.28 -7.20
N ALA A 464 11.31 -9.39 -7.85
CA ALA A 464 11.16 -9.48 -9.30
C ALA A 464 9.83 -10.15 -9.67
N VAL A 465 9.30 -9.85 -10.85
CA VAL A 465 7.98 -10.36 -11.27
C VAL A 465 7.94 -11.90 -11.27
N GLU A 466 9.07 -12.56 -11.51
CA GLU A 466 9.19 -14.01 -11.51
C GLU A 466 9.00 -14.66 -10.14
N THR A 467 9.09 -13.89 -9.05
CA THR A 467 8.87 -14.40 -7.69
C THR A 467 7.39 -14.30 -7.26
N LEU A 468 6.52 -13.74 -8.10
CA LEU A 468 5.14 -13.41 -7.75
C LEU A 468 4.13 -14.50 -8.16
N ASP A 469 3.13 -14.69 -7.33
CA ASP A 469 1.89 -15.44 -7.57
C ASP A 469 0.84 -14.53 -8.21
N ILE A 470 0.93 -14.38 -9.53
CA ILE A 470 0.00 -13.56 -10.32
C ILE A 470 -1.47 -14.00 -10.15
N PRO A 471 -1.82 -15.30 -10.19
CA PRO A 471 -3.19 -15.74 -9.92
C PRO A 471 -3.73 -15.32 -8.54
N PHE A 472 -2.88 -15.28 -7.51
CA PHE A 472 -3.27 -14.75 -6.20
C PHE A 472 -3.59 -13.25 -6.28
N ALA A 473 -2.71 -12.44 -6.87
CA ALA A 473 -2.94 -11.00 -7.05
C ALA A 473 -4.23 -10.70 -7.82
N VAL A 474 -4.51 -11.46 -8.89
CA VAL A 474 -5.78 -11.35 -9.65
C VAL A 474 -6.98 -11.52 -8.72
N LYS A 475 -6.98 -12.52 -7.84
CA LYS A 475 -8.09 -12.71 -6.88
C LYS A 475 -8.21 -11.57 -5.88
N VAL A 476 -7.10 -10.96 -5.46
CA VAL A 476 -7.10 -9.77 -4.61
C VAL A 476 -7.80 -8.61 -5.32
N ILE A 477 -7.46 -8.36 -6.59
CA ILE A 477 -8.10 -7.33 -7.43
C ILE A 477 -9.60 -7.61 -7.57
N GLN A 478 -9.96 -8.85 -7.89
CA GLN A 478 -11.35 -9.29 -8.03
C GLN A 478 -12.18 -9.05 -6.76
N ALA A 479 -11.65 -9.46 -5.60
CA ALA A 479 -12.31 -9.26 -4.31
C ALA A 479 -12.50 -7.78 -3.99
N THR A 480 -11.48 -6.96 -4.27
CA THR A 480 -11.51 -5.52 -4.03
C THR A 480 -12.51 -4.81 -4.93
N ILE A 481 -12.58 -5.19 -6.22
CA ILE A 481 -13.56 -4.66 -7.17
C ILE A 481 -14.98 -4.95 -6.68
N GLY A 482 -15.27 -6.18 -6.26
CA GLY A 482 -16.58 -6.54 -5.73
C GLY A 482 -16.97 -5.66 -4.53
N ALA A 483 -16.09 -5.56 -3.53
CA ALA A 483 -16.31 -4.73 -2.34
C ALA A 483 -16.46 -3.23 -2.67
N THR A 484 -15.65 -2.73 -3.61
CA THR A 484 -15.68 -1.32 -4.03
C THR A 484 -16.99 -1.01 -4.75
N VAL A 485 -17.44 -1.87 -5.66
CA VAL A 485 -18.67 -1.66 -6.44
C VAL A 485 -19.91 -1.63 -5.54
N GLU A 486 -19.96 -2.43 -4.46
CA GLU A 486 -21.01 -2.36 -3.44
C GLU A 486 -21.04 -0.98 -2.78
N LEU A 487 -19.91 -0.47 -2.31
CA LEU A 487 -19.83 0.86 -1.68
C LEU A 487 -20.11 2.00 -2.67
N LEU A 488 -19.78 1.81 -3.94
CA LEU A 488 -20.02 2.80 -4.98
C LEU A 488 -21.50 2.91 -5.38
N GLY A 489 -22.30 1.87 -5.13
CA GLY A 489 -23.71 1.80 -5.49
C GLY A 489 -23.90 1.85 -7.00
N LEU A 490 -23.60 0.74 -7.68
CA LEU A 490 -23.67 0.59 -9.13
C LEU A 490 -25.00 1.07 -9.73
N ARG A 491 -24.92 1.83 -10.83
CA ARG A 491 -26.07 2.30 -11.62
C ARG A 491 -25.86 1.86 -13.06
N GLU A 492 -26.75 1.03 -13.58
CA GLU A 492 -26.70 0.68 -14.99
C GLU A 492 -27.04 1.89 -15.87
N ALA A 493 -26.45 1.94 -17.07
CA ALA A 493 -26.86 2.92 -18.06
C ALA A 493 -28.23 2.51 -18.63
N GLU A 494 -29.20 3.43 -18.59
CA GLU A 494 -30.51 3.30 -19.27
C GLU A 494 -30.39 3.05 -20.77
#